data_AF-M4RN90-F1
#
_entry.id   AF-M4RN90-F1
#
_cell.length_a   1.000
_cell.length_b   1.000
_cell.length_c   1.000
_cell.angle_alpha   90.00
_cell.angle_beta   90.00
_cell.angle_gamma   90.00
#
_symmetry.space_group_name_H-M   'P 1'
#
loop_
_entity.id
_entity.type
_entity.pdbx_description
1 polymer ?
#
loop_
_entity_poly.entity_id
_entity_poly.type
_entity_poly.pdbx_seq_one_letter_code
_entity_poly.pdbx_strand_id
1 'polypeptide(L)'
;MKKHPIDKLVAYSLKGGFPQFVFIVDIFLGAIALTYTPREEGPQIVVPMIDVWVDVPNLSARQVERQVTVLLEKLLKQVPCIEHIYSA
;
A
#
# COMPACT_ATOMS: atom_id res chain seq x y z
N MET A 1 47.58 -9.10 -20.78
CA MET A 1 46.17 -8.98 -20.34
C MET A 1 46.14 -8.33 -18.97
N LYS A 2 45.60 -7.11 -18.85
CA LYS A 2 45.46 -6.42 -17.56
C LYS A 2 44.53 -7.27 -16.68
N LYS A 3 45.03 -7.78 -15.55
CA LYS A 3 44.19 -8.49 -14.56
C LYS A 3 43.17 -7.49 -14.03
N HIS A 4 41.93 -7.59 -14.51
CA HIS A 4 40.86 -6.74 -14.02
C HIS A 4 40.56 -7.15 -12.57
N PRO A 5 40.23 -6.21 -11.66
CA PRO A 5 39.92 -6.55 -10.27
C PRO A 5 38.82 -7.62 -10.14
N ILE A 6 37.87 -7.65 -11.09
CA ILE A 6 36.81 -8.66 -11.17
C ILE A 6 37.39 -10.07 -11.39
N ASP A 7 38.42 -10.22 -12.25
CA ASP A 7 39.02 -11.53 -12.54
C ASP A 7 39.65 -12.15 -11.30
N LYS A 8 40.23 -11.33 -10.41
CA LYS A 8 40.77 -11.79 -9.12
C LYS A 8 39.67 -12.25 -8.17
N LEU A 9 38.54 -11.54 -8.16
CA LEU A 9 37.40 -11.84 -7.30
C LEU A 9 36.71 -13.14 -7.74
N VAL A 10 36.53 -13.32 -9.06
CA VAL A 10 36.03 -14.55 -9.65
C VAL A 10 36.98 -15.73 -9.39
N ALA A 11 38.29 -15.55 -9.61
CA ALA A 11 39.26 -16.60 -9.35
C ALA A 11 39.35 -16.99 -7.86
N TYR A 12 39.22 -16.03 -6.94
CA TYR A 12 39.14 -16.29 -5.51
C TYR A 12 37.87 -17.07 -5.14
N SER A 13 36.73 -16.68 -5.72
CA SER A 13 35.44 -17.33 -5.50
C SER A 13 35.41 -18.77 -6.04
N LEU A 14 35.99 -19.02 -7.22
CA LEU A 14 36.06 -20.37 -7.83
C LEU A 14 37.09 -21.29 -7.16
N LYS A 15 38.11 -20.73 -6.49
CA LYS A 15 39.12 -21.52 -5.77
C LYS A 15 38.62 -22.01 -4.40
N GLY A 16 37.66 -21.30 -3.80
CA GLY A 16 37.03 -21.67 -2.53
C GLY A 16 35.65 -22.31 -2.72
N GLY A 17 35.12 -22.95 -1.68
CA GLY A 17 33.73 -23.42 -1.63
C GLY A 17 32.71 -22.29 -1.36
N PHE A 18 33.09 -21.03 -1.52
CA PHE A 18 32.28 -19.86 -1.15
C PHE A 18 30.95 -19.78 -1.93
N PRO A 19 30.90 -20.02 -3.26
CA PRO A 19 29.63 -20.04 -3.99
C PRO A 19 28.66 -21.10 -3.46
N GLN A 20 29.16 -22.29 -3.10
CA GLN A 20 28.34 -23.36 -2.55
C GLN A 20 27.76 -22.98 -1.19
N PHE A 21 28.55 -22.30 -0.35
CA PHE A 21 28.08 -21.79 0.92
C PHE A 21 26.97 -20.76 0.75
N VAL A 22 27.17 -19.77 -0.12
CA VAL A 22 26.15 -18.74 -0.42
C VAL A 22 24.87 -19.39 -0.94
N PHE A 23 24.98 -20.35 -1.86
CA PHE A 23 23.83 -21.08 -2.39
C PHE A 23 23.00 -21.78 -1.30
N ILE A 24 23.66 -22.45 -0.36
CA ILE A 24 22.98 -23.12 0.76
C ILE A 24 22.30 -22.08 1.67
N VAL A 25 23.01 -21.00 2.00
CA VAL A 25 22.45 -19.91 2.84
C VAL A 25 21.23 -19.28 2.19
N ASP A 26 21.26 -19.03 0.88
CA ASP A 26 20.14 -18.44 0.13
C ASP A 26 18.91 -19.34 0.14
N ILE A 27 19.09 -20.67 0.07
CA ILE A 27 17.97 -21.62 0.19
C ILE A 27 17.33 -21.52 1.59
N PHE A 28 18.13 -21.49 2.65
CA PHE A 28 17.61 -21.35 4.01
C PHE A 28 16.90 -20.01 4.21
N LEU A 29 17.46 -18.92 3.69
CA LEU A 29 16.87 -17.59 3.79
C LEU A 29 15.55 -17.51 3.01
N GLY A 30 15.48 -18.16 1.84
CA GLY A 30 14.25 -18.30 1.07
C GLY A 30 13.15 -19.08 1.81
N ALA A 31 13.52 -20.18 2.47
CA ALA A 31 12.57 -20.96 3.28
C ALA A 31 12.03 -20.15 4.48
N ILE A 32 12.90 -19.39 5.15
CA ILE A 32 12.50 -18.45 6.20
C ILE A 32 11.54 -17.40 5.63
N ALA A 33 11.88 -16.76 4.51
CA ALA A 33 11.03 -15.76 3.89
C ALA A 33 9.64 -16.30 3.56
N LEU A 34 9.54 -17.50 2.98
CA LEU A 34 8.24 -18.11 2.66
C LEU A 34 7.38 -18.40 3.89
N THR A 35 8.00 -18.68 5.03
CA THR A 35 7.29 -19.01 6.28
C THR A 35 6.85 -17.76 7.03
N TYR A 36 7.67 -16.71 7.02
CA TYR A 36 7.43 -15.49 7.81
C TYR A 36 6.81 -14.34 7.02
N THR A 37 6.77 -14.39 5.68
CA THR A 37 6.10 -13.35 4.89
C THR A 37 4.59 -13.45 5.09
N PRO A 38 3.93 -12.42 5.65
CA PRO A 38 2.48 -12.41 5.79
C PRO A 38 1.81 -12.52 4.42
N ARG A 39 0.79 -13.35 4.33
CA ARG A 39 -0.01 -13.51 3.11
C ARG A 39 -1.40 -12.95 3.36
N GLU A 40 -1.82 -12.05 2.49
CA GLU A 40 -3.19 -11.55 2.45
C GLU A 40 -3.91 -12.19 1.26
N GLU A 41 -5.19 -12.52 1.42
CA GLU A 41 -5.99 -13.21 0.40
C GLU A 41 -6.23 -12.34 -0.85
N GLY A 42 -6.18 -11.03 -0.68
CA GLY A 42 -6.27 -10.04 -1.75
C GLY A 42 -5.38 -8.83 -1.47
N PRO A 43 -5.26 -7.91 -2.43
CA PRO A 43 -4.59 -6.64 -2.16
C PRO A 43 -5.35 -5.85 -1.09
N GLN A 44 -4.66 -5.29 -0.11
CA GLN A 44 -5.25 -4.35 0.84
C GLN A 44 -5.65 -3.05 0.12
N ILE A 45 -6.90 -2.95 -0.31
CA ILE A 45 -7.46 -1.73 -0.89
C ILE A 45 -8.03 -0.90 0.25
N VAL A 46 -7.28 0.11 0.70
CA VAL A 46 -7.79 1.11 1.64
C VAL A 46 -8.52 2.18 0.85
N VAL A 47 -9.85 2.11 0.82
CA VAL A 47 -10.68 3.16 0.22
C VAL A 47 -10.76 4.32 1.20
N PRO A 48 -10.23 5.52 0.87
CA PRO A 48 -10.34 6.67 1.75
C PRO A 48 -11.78 7.17 1.73
N MET A 49 -12.50 6.99 2.83
CA MET A 49 -13.88 7.45 3.00
C MET A 49 -14.02 8.19 4.33
N ILE A 50 -14.83 9.25 4.32
CA ILE A 50 -15.16 10.03 5.51
C ILE A 50 -16.68 10.10 5.60
N ASP A 51 -17.22 9.65 6.73
CA ASP A 51 -18.65 9.76 7.02
C ASP A 51 -18.92 11.03 7.84
N VAL A 52 -19.88 11.84 7.39
CA VAL A 52 -20.31 13.07 8.08
C VAL A 52 -21.76 12.91 8.52
N TRP A 53 -21.98 12.92 9.83
CA TRP A 53 -23.30 12.78 10.43
C TRP A 53 -23.76 14.14 10.96
N VAL A 54 -24.99 14.53 10.61
CA VAL A 54 -25.59 15.79 11.05
C VAL A 54 -27.00 15.54 11.54
N ASP A 55 -27.23 15.77 12.84
CA ASP A 55 -28.56 15.67 13.44
C ASP A 55 -29.34 16.97 13.25
N VAL A 56 -30.53 16.86 12.64
CA VAL A 56 -31.40 18.01 12.37
C VAL A 56 -32.83 17.71 12.81
N PRO A 57 -33.13 17.89 14.11
CA PRO A 57 -34.46 17.62 14.63
C PRO A 57 -35.46 18.64 14.08
N ASN A 58 -36.71 18.21 13.85
CA ASN A 58 -37.85 19.05 13.47
C ASN A 58 -37.83 19.62 12.04
N LEU A 59 -37.02 19.08 11.13
CA LEU A 59 -37.13 19.38 9.69
C LEU A 59 -37.73 18.19 8.93
N SER A 60 -38.53 18.50 7.92
CA SER A 60 -38.94 17.50 6.94
C SER A 60 -37.77 17.09 6.05
N ALA A 61 -37.78 15.87 5.50
CA ALA A 61 -36.72 15.37 4.62
C ALA A 61 -36.38 16.35 3.47
N ARG A 62 -37.40 16.96 2.87
CA ARG A 62 -37.23 17.93 1.78
C ARG A 62 -36.55 19.24 2.21
N GLN A 63 -36.72 19.63 3.47
CA GLN A 63 -36.03 20.78 4.05
C GLN A 63 -34.59 20.44 4.40
N VAL A 64 -34.32 19.26 4.97
CA VAL A 64 -32.95 18.78 5.26
C VAL A 64 -32.12 18.73 3.99
N GLU A 65 -32.65 18.16 2.91
CA GLU A 65 -31.97 18.09 1.61
C GLU A 65 -31.53 19.48 1.13
N ARG A 66 -32.46 20.43 1.08
CA ARG A 66 -32.21 21.77 0.54
C ARG A 66 -31.33 22.64 1.42
N GLN A 67 -31.48 22.53 2.74
CA GLN A 67 -30.85 23.44 3.70
C GLN A 67 -29.52 22.91 4.24
N VAL A 68 -29.36 21.59 4.28
CA VAL A 68 -28.18 20.94 4.89
C VAL A 68 -27.40 20.19 3.84
N THR A 69 -27.99 19.17 3.23
CA THR A 69 -27.28 18.26 2.31
C THR A 69 -26.67 18.98 1.11
N VAL A 70 -27.48 19.77 0.38
CA VAL A 70 -27.02 20.52 -0.81
C VAL A 70 -25.94 21.55 -0.47
N LEU A 71 -26.05 22.19 0.70
CA LEU A 71 -25.07 23.18 1.13
C LEU A 71 -23.75 22.50 1.50
N LEU A 72 -23.81 21.41 2.26
CA LEU A 72 -22.66 20.65 2.70
C LEU A 72 -21.91 20.04 1.51
N GLU A 73 -22.63 19.45 0.55
CA GLU A 73 -22.04 18.94 -0.68
C GLU A 73 -21.31 20.04 -1.47
N LYS A 74 -21.89 21.25 -1.54
CA LYS A 74 -21.25 22.39 -2.23
C LYS A 74 -19.95 22.82 -1.55
N LEU A 75 -19.90 22.80 -0.22
CA LEU A 75 -18.68 23.12 0.53
C LEU A 75 -17.62 22.03 0.38
N LEU A 76 -18.01 20.77 0.49
CA LEU A 76 -17.10 19.62 0.35
C LEU A 76 -16.53 19.52 -1.07
N LYS A 77 -17.31 19.86 -2.10
CA LYS A 77 -16.82 19.93 -3.50
C LYS A 77 -15.66 20.90 -3.73
N GLN A 78 -15.46 21.86 -2.83
CA GLN A 78 -14.34 22.82 -2.94
C GLN A 78 -13.04 22.28 -2.35
N VAL A 79 -13.10 21.19 -1.57
CA VAL A 79 -11.92 20.56 -0.97
C VAL A 79 -11.16 19.79 -2.06
N PRO A 80 -9.86 20.06 -2.24
CA PRO A 80 -9.07 19.34 -3.23
C PRO A 80 -8.99 17.84 -2.88
N CYS A 81 -8.87 17.00 -3.91
CA CYS A 81 -8.73 15.54 -3.80
C CYS A 81 -9.99 14.76 -3.37
N ILE A 82 -11.18 15.37 -3.39
CA ILE A 82 -12.45 14.64 -3.26
C ILE A 82 -12.97 14.27 -4.66
N GLU A 83 -13.12 12.97 -4.93
CA GLU A 83 -13.61 12.46 -6.21
C GLU A 83 -15.14 12.29 -6.22
N HIS A 84 -15.70 11.75 -5.13
CA HIS A 84 -17.10 11.38 -5.03
C HIS A 84 -17.69 11.79 -3.69
N ILE A 85 -18.94 12.25 -3.71
CA ILE A 85 -19.71 12.62 -2.53
C ILE A 85 -21.06 11.92 -2.64
N TYR A 86 -21.45 11.23 -1.57
CA TYR A 86 -22.73 10.55 -1.46
C TYR A 86 -23.52 11.19 -0.33
N SER A 87 -24.82 11.36 -0.57
CA SER A 87 -25.75 11.97 0.36
C SER A 87 -26.92 11.01 0.57
N ALA A 88 -27.24 10.72 1.83
CA ALA A 88 -28.34 9.85 2.25
C ALA A 88 -29.42 10.64 2.99
#